data_AF-E0NW57-F1
#
_entry.id   AF-E0NW57-F1
#
_cell.length_a   1.000
_cell.length_b   1.000
_cell.length_c   1.000
_cell.angle_alpha   90.00
_cell.angle_beta   90.00
_cell.angle_gamma   90.00
#
_symmetry.space_group_name_H-M   'P 1'
#
loop_
_entity.id
_entity.type
_entity.pdbx_description
1 polymer ?
#
loop_
_entity_poly.entity_id
_entity_poly.type
_entity_poly.pdbx_seq_one_letter_code
_entity_poly.pdbx_strand_id
1 'polypeptide(L)' 'MPLFAKTYGATTLGIDGRIIDVEVDVSPGLPGFELVGLPDTSVKELRNR' A
#
# COMPACT_ATOMS: atom_id res chain seq x y z
N MET A 1 4.58 19.19 -7.82
CA MET A 1 5.37 18.79 -6.65
C MET A 1 5.07 17.32 -6.43
N PRO A 2 6.08 16.43 -6.43
CA PRO A 2 5.86 15.07 -5.97
C PRO A 2 5.41 15.11 -4.51
N LEU A 3 4.36 14.36 -4.16
CA LEU A 3 3.86 14.25 -2.79
C LEU A 3 4.22 12.86 -2.28
N PHE A 4 5.02 12.82 -1.22
CA PHE A 4 5.31 11.60 -0.48
C PHE A 4 4.57 11.61 0.85
N ALA A 5 3.91 10.50 1.19
CA ALA A 5 3.25 10.29 2.47
C ALA A 5 3.60 8.90 3.02
N LYS A 6 3.74 8.79 4.34
CA LYS A 6 3.97 7.53 5.05
C LYS A 6 3.04 7.43 6.26
N THR A 7 2.48 6.25 6.47
CA THR A 7 1.67 5.92 7.65
C THR A 7 1.98 4.51 8.13
N TYR A 8 1.57 4.18 9.35
CA TYR A 8 1.68 2.83 9.91
C TYR A 8 0.38 2.06 9.70
N GLY A 9 0.51 0.77 9.42
CA GLY A 9 -0.57 -0.20 9.41
C GLY A 9 -0.23 -1.41 10.28
N ALA A 10 -1.15 -2.38 10.33
CA ALA A 10 -0.90 -3.66 10.97
C ALA A 10 -1.44 -4.79 10.08
N THR A 11 -0.76 -5.93 10.10
CA THR A 11 -1.20 -7.15 9.43
C THR A 11 -0.87 -8.37 10.29
N THR A 12 -1.49 -9.51 10.00
CA THR A 12 -1.16 -10.79 10.63
C THR A 12 -0.24 -11.61 9.74
N LEU A 13 0.74 -12.28 10.34
CA LEU A 13 1.53 -13.33 9.72
C LEU A 13 1.33 -14.62 10.52
N GLY A 14 0.34 -15.42 10.11
CA GLY A 14 -0.12 -16.54 10.93
C GLY A 14 -0.82 -16.03 12.20
N ILE A 15 -0.27 -16.36 13.37
CA ILE A 15 -0.79 -15.90 14.67
C ILE A 15 -0.15 -14.60 15.18
N ASP A 16 0.93 -14.15 14.53
CA ASP A 16 1.67 -12.98 14.98
C ASP A 16 1.13 -11.71 14.31
N GLY A 17 0.86 -10.67 15.11
CA GLY A 17 0.60 -9.33 14.61
C GLY A 17 1.90 -8.61 14.26
N ARG A 18 1.95 -7.97 13.10
CA ARG A 18 3.10 -7.17 12.65
C ARG A 18 2.66 -5.76 12.25
N ILE A 19 3.39 -4.77 12.74
CA ILE A 19 3.30 -3.40 12.24
C ILE A 19 3.96 -3.34 10.87
N ILE A 20 3.33 -2.63 9.94
CA ILE A 20 3.83 -2.40 8.59
C ILE A 20 3.90 -0.91 8.30
N ASP A 21 4.82 -0.54 7.42
CA ASP A 21 4.89 0.79 6.85
C ASP A 21 4.08 0.82 5.55
N VAL A 22 3.27 1.86 5.39
CA VAL A 22 2.52 2.14 4.15
C VAL A 22 3.03 3.46 3.60
N GLU A 23 3.53 3.42 2.37
CA GLU A 23 4.12 4.56 1.69
C GLU A 23 3.35 4.87 0.40
N VAL A 24 3.17 6.15 0.13
CA VAL A 24 2.48 6.66 -1.06
C VAL A 24 3.37 7.72 -1.69
N ASP A 25 3.64 7.57 -2.99
CA ASP A 25 4.25 8.60 -3.82
C ASP A 25 3.27 9.02 -4.92
N VAL A 26 3.07 10.33 -5.07
CA VAL A 26 2.22 10.91 -6.10
C VAL A 26 3.08 11.80 -6.98
N SER A 27 3.18 11.41 -8.25
CA SER A 27 3.92 12.15 -9.27
C SER A 27 2.97 12.74 -10.33
N PRO A 28 3.30 13.89 -10.95
CA PRO A 28 2.50 14.47 -12.03
C PRO A 28 2.48 13.55 -13.25
N GLY A 29 1.32 13.39 -13.90
CA GLY A 29 1.18 12.53 -15.08
C GLY A 29 -0.28 12.14 -15.35
N LEU A 30 -0.46 11.11 -16.16
CA LEU A 30 -1.78 10.53 -16.39
C LEU A 30 -2.31 9.90 -15.08
N PRO A 31 -3.63 10.01 -14.79
CA PRO A 31 -4.22 9.33 -13.64
C PRO A 31 -3.97 7.82 -13.72
N GLY A 32 -3.39 7.28 -12.67
CA GLY A 32 -3.08 5.87 -12.53
C GLY A 32 -2.73 5.56 -11.09
N PHE A 33 -2.96 4.32 -10.69
CA PHE A 33 -2.59 3.83 -9.36
C PHE A 33 -1.91 2.48 -9.54
N GLU A 34 -0.72 2.35 -8.97
CA GLU A 34 0.02 1.10 -8.89
C GLU A 34 0.26 0.81 -7.41
N LEU A 35 0.02 -0.43 -7.01
CA LEU A 35 0.26 -0.87 -5.65
C LEU A 35 1.26 -2.02 -5.66
N VAL A 36 2.36 -1.82 -4.93
CA VAL A 36 3.52 -2.69 -4.87
C VAL A 36 3.84 -3.06 -3.43
N GLY A 37 4.50 -4.19 -3.20
CA GLY A 37 5.12 -4.50 -1.89
C GLY A 37 4.33 -5.39 -0.92
N LEU A 38 3.09 -5.78 -1.21
CA LEU A 38 2.36 -6.77 -0.39
C LEU A 38 1.99 -8.01 -1.23
N PRO A 39 2.43 -9.22 -0.84
CA PRO A 39 2.05 -10.47 -1.52
C PRO A 39 0.60 -10.90 -1.22
N ASP A 40 -0.11 -10.16 -0.38
CA ASP A 40 -1.42 -10.54 0.13
C ASP A 40 -2.53 -10.43 -0.93
N THR A 41 -3.45 -11.38 -0.92
CA THR A 41 -4.54 -11.45 -1.91
C THR A 41 -5.58 -10.35 -1.70
N SER A 42 -5.85 -9.96 -0.45
CA SER A 42 -6.80 -8.88 -0.13
C SER A 42 -6.37 -7.54 -0.72
N VAL A 43 -5.07 -7.36 -0.87
CA VAL A 43 -4.47 -6.16 -1.45
C VAL A 43 -4.68 -6.10 -2.97
N LYS A 44 -4.69 -7.25 -3.66
CA LYS A 44 -5.02 -7.33 -5.10
C LYS A 44 -6.49 -7.03 -5.36
N GLU A 45 -7.39 -7.43 -4.48
CA GLU A 45 -8.83 -7.18 -4.62
C GLU A 45 -9.21 -5.70 -4.44
N LEU A 46 -8.47 -4.96 -3.61
CA LEU A 46 -8.63 -3.51 -3.47
C LEU A 46 -8.35 -2.74 -4.76
N ARG A 47 -7.51 -3.27 -5.68
CA ARG A 47 -7.18 -2.60 -6.96
C ARG A 47 -8.40 -2.41 -7.88
N ASN A 48 -9.45 -3.22 -7.70
CA ASN A 48 -10.65 -3.17 -8.53
C ASN A 48 -11.77 -2.30 -7.93
N ARG A 49 -11.50 -1.58 -6.85
CA ARG A 49 -12.47 -0.75 -6.13
C ARG A 49 -12.13 0.73 -6.25
#